data_AF-A0A7C6AW36-F1
#
_entry.id   AF-A0A7C6AW36-F1
#
_cell.length_a   1.000
_cell.length_b   1.000
_cell.length_c   1.000
_cell.angle_alpha   90.00
_cell.angle_beta   90.00
_cell.angle_gamma   90.00
#
_symmetry.space_group_name_H-M   'P 1'
#
loop_
_entity.id
_entity.type
_entity.pdbx_description
1 polymer ?
#
loop_
_entity_poly.entity_id
_entity_poly.type
_entity_poly.pdbx_seq_one_letter_code
_entity_poly.pdbx_strand_id
1 'polypeptide(L)'
;MVVAKPWFPFYFADYAAKTEHLSLAEHGAYLLLMGCYYKRGGKIPANEKQLLRICRAFTTEEAEAMASVLSQFFVKKGEYYHHERINQEIKKQKELSKKRSESGRKGGKAKSLKVVASA
;
A
#
# COMPACT_ATOMS: atom_id res chain seq x y z
N MET A 1 3.15 -15.78 1.13
CA MET A 1 2.90 -14.94 -0.06
C MET A 1 2.12 -13.70 0.36
N VAL A 2 2.54 -12.49 0.00
CA VAL A 2 1.70 -11.28 0.18
C VAL A 2 0.59 -11.35 -0.86
N VAL A 3 -0.65 -11.54 -0.44
CA VAL A 3 -1.80 -11.50 -1.34
C VAL A 3 -2.10 -10.02 -1.64
N ALA A 4 -1.81 -9.61 -2.87
CA ALA A 4 -2.16 -8.27 -3.33
C ALA A 4 -3.69 -8.11 -3.32
N LYS A 5 -4.17 -7.03 -2.69
CA LYS A 5 -5.61 -6.72 -2.68
C LYS A 5 -6.00 -5.99 -3.96
N PRO A 6 -7.20 -6.25 -4.51
CA PRO A 6 -7.67 -5.57 -5.71
C PRO A 6 -7.99 -4.08 -5.47
N TRP A 7 -8.15 -3.65 -4.22
CA TRP A 7 -8.50 -2.29 -3.85
C TRP A 7 -7.75 -1.81 -2.60
N PHE A 8 -7.61 -0.50 -2.46
CA PHE A 8 -7.14 0.17 -1.25
C PHE A 8 -7.88 1.53 -1.07
N PRO A 9 -8.00 2.07 0.15
CA PRO A 9 -8.64 3.35 0.38
C PRO A 9 -7.77 4.48 -0.17
N PHE A 10 -8.37 5.29 -1.05
CA PHE A 10 -7.75 6.48 -1.60
C PHE A 10 -8.52 7.71 -1.13
N TYR A 11 -7.93 8.48 -0.23
CA TYR A 11 -8.53 9.69 0.32
C TYR A 11 -8.12 10.88 -0.53
N PHE A 12 -8.96 11.23 -1.50
CA PHE A 12 -8.57 12.18 -2.56
C PHE A 12 -8.25 13.58 -2.03
N ALA A 13 -9.02 14.11 -1.07
CA ALA A 13 -8.76 15.44 -0.50
C ALA A 13 -7.39 15.52 0.19
N ASP A 14 -7.09 14.55 1.08
CA ASP A 14 -5.80 14.46 1.77
C ASP A 14 -4.64 14.21 0.81
N TYR A 15 -4.90 13.46 -0.25
CA TYR A 15 -3.92 13.21 -1.30
C TYR A 15 -3.61 14.50 -2.06
N ALA A 16 -4.64 15.17 -2.60
CA ALA A 16 -4.52 16.40 -3.36
C ALA A 16 -3.76 17.47 -2.56
N ALA A 17 -4.17 17.73 -1.32
CA ALA A 17 -3.54 18.71 -0.44
C ALA A 17 -2.05 18.44 -0.18
N LYS A 18 -1.59 17.18 -0.28
CA LYS A 18 -0.18 16.81 -0.10
C LYS A 18 0.63 16.75 -1.39
N THR A 19 -0.03 16.80 -2.54
CA THR A 19 0.60 16.62 -3.85
C THR A 19 0.39 17.80 -4.80
N GLU A 20 -0.27 18.87 -4.34
CA GLU A 20 -0.57 20.07 -5.13
C GLU A 20 0.68 20.74 -5.72
N HIS A 21 1.81 20.66 -5.02
CA HIS A 21 3.08 21.25 -5.45
C HIS A 21 3.90 20.35 -6.38
N LEU A 22 3.49 19.08 -6.58
CA LEU A 22 4.25 18.15 -7.40
C LEU A 22 4.07 18.45 -8.87
N SER A 23 5.17 18.38 -9.62
CA SER A 23 5.12 18.32 -11.08
C SER A 23 4.37 17.06 -11.55
N LEU A 24 3.95 17.03 -12.82
CA LEU A 24 3.26 15.88 -13.39
C LEU A 24 4.10 14.58 -13.27
N ALA A 25 5.41 14.68 -13.48
CA ALA A 25 6.33 13.55 -13.36
C ALA A 25 6.44 13.04 -11.92
N GLU A 26 6.58 13.96 -10.94
CA GLU A 26 6.61 13.61 -9.51
C GLU A 26 5.28 13.01 -9.06
N HIS A 27 4.16 13.59 -9.50
CA HIS A 27 2.83 13.07 -9.20
C HIS A 27 2.65 11.63 -9.73
N GLY A 28 3.09 11.37 -10.96
CA GLY A 28 3.10 10.04 -11.56
C GLY A 28 3.99 9.06 -10.80
N ALA A 29 5.22 9.46 -10.46
CA ALA A 29 6.15 8.66 -9.68
C ALA A 29 5.57 8.30 -8.30
N TYR A 30 4.92 9.26 -7.63
CA TYR A 30 4.28 9.03 -6.33
C TYR A 30 3.16 8.00 -6.41
N LEU A 31 2.25 8.11 -7.40
CA LEU A 31 1.18 7.12 -7.60
C LEU A 31 1.73 5.71 -7.88
N LEU A 32 2.77 5.60 -8.70
CA LEU A 32 3.40 4.31 -9.02
C LEU A 32 4.07 3.69 -7.79
N LEU A 33 4.77 4.49 -6.99
CA LEU A 33 5.38 4.06 -5.74
C LEU A 33 4.30 3.64 -4.72
N MET A 34 3.22 4.41 -4.55
CA MET A 34 2.10 4.04 -3.68
C MET A 34 1.48 2.71 -4.11
N GLY A 35 1.21 2.52 -5.40
CA GLY A 35 0.65 1.27 -5.94
C GLY A 35 1.58 0.09 -5.69
N CYS A 36 2.89 0.27 -5.91
CA CYS A 36 3.90 -0.72 -5.59
C CYS A 36 3.93 -1.06 -4.10
N TYR A 37 3.82 -0.03 -3.24
CA TYR A 37 3.82 -0.16 -1.79
C TYR A 37 2.65 -1.02 -1.29
N TYR A 38 1.43 -0.74 -1.78
CA TYR A 38 0.24 -1.53 -1.46
C TYR A 38 0.36 -2.96 -1.98
N LYS A 39 0.81 -3.14 -3.23
CA LYS A 39 0.99 -4.46 -3.85
C LYS A 39 1.98 -5.34 -3.08
N ARG A 40 3.07 -4.74 -2.58
CA ARG A 40 4.12 -5.44 -1.82
C ARG A 40 3.84 -5.54 -0.32
N GLY A 41 2.73 -4.98 0.15
CA GLY A 41 2.31 -5.08 1.56
C GLY A 41 3.15 -4.24 2.52
N GLY A 42 3.69 -3.11 2.05
CA GLY A 42 4.31 -2.09 2.91
C GLY A 42 5.84 -1.96 2.81
N LYS A 43 6.45 -2.43 1.72
CA LYS A 43 7.91 -2.31 1.51
C LYS A 43 8.23 -2.13 0.03
N ILE A 44 9.13 -1.20 -0.28
CA ILE A 44 9.74 -1.06 -1.61
C ILE A 44 11.25 -1.22 -1.45
N PRO A 45 11.91 -2.09 -2.24
CA PRO A 45 13.36 -2.22 -2.18
C PRO A 45 14.07 -0.89 -2.45
N ALA A 46 15.05 -0.54 -1.63
CA ALA A 46 15.90 0.64 -1.81
C ALA A 46 17.00 0.40 -2.85
N ASN A 47 16.63 -0.25 -3.96
CA ASN A 47 17.49 -0.53 -5.09
C ASN A 47 17.11 0.40 -6.25
N GLU A 48 18.03 1.26 -6.64
CA GLU A 48 17.81 2.30 -7.65
C GLU A 48 17.29 1.74 -8.98
N LYS A 49 17.92 0.68 -9.52
CA LYS A 49 17.50 0.04 -10.78
C LYS A 49 16.07 -0.48 -10.71
N GLN A 50 15.64 -1.00 -9.56
CA GLN A 50 14.26 -1.43 -9.37
C GLN A 50 13.30 -0.26 -9.24
N LEU A 51 13.70 0.80 -8.54
CA LEU A 51 12.90 2.01 -8.36
C LEU A 51 12.64 2.70 -9.70
N LEU A 52 13.67 2.87 -10.54
CA LEU A 52 13.53 3.40 -11.90
C LEU A 52 12.49 2.61 -12.71
N ARG A 53 12.56 1.27 -12.67
CA ARG A 53 11.58 0.40 -13.35
C ARG A 53 10.18 0.47 -12.76
N ILE A 54 10.04 0.63 -11.44
CA ILE A 54 8.75 0.78 -10.76
C ILE A 54 8.08 2.10 -11.20
N CYS A 55 8.85 3.18 -11.23
CA CYS A 55 8.39 4.52 -11.59
C CYS A 55 8.30 4.73 -13.09
N ARG A 56 8.78 3.77 -13.90
CA ARG A 56 8.91 3.91 -15.37
C ARG A 56 9.73 5.14 -15.75
N ALA A 57 10.74 5.45 -14.94
CA ALA A 57 11.64 6.56 -15.16
C ALA A 57 12.75 6.14 -16.12
N PHE A 58 12.63 6.58 -17.38
CA PHE A 58 13.55 6.32 -18.47
C PHE A 58 14.44 7.53 -18.79
N THR A 59 14.02 8.74 -18.43
CA THR A 59 14.84 9.95 -18.59
C THR A 59 15.47 10.41 -17.28
N THR A 60 16.45 11.30 -17.37
CA THR A 60 17.10 11.91 -16.20
C THR A 60 16.09 12.70 -15.36
N GLU A 61 15.20 13.46 -16.01
CA GLU A 61 14.17 14.25 -15.37
C GLU A 61 13.18 13.37 -14.59
N GLU A 62 12.79 12.21 -15.15
CA GLU A 62 11.93 11.25 -14.46
C GLU A 62 12.64 10.57 -13.27
N ALA A 63 13.94 10.33 -13.38
CA ALA A 63 14.75 9.78 -12.29
C ALA A 63 14.88 10.79 -11.13
N GLU A 64 15.07 12.07 -11.45
CA GLU A 64 15.09 13.16 -10.48
C GLU A 64 13.73 13.34 -9.80
N ALA A 65 12.64 13.30 -10.56
CA ALA A 65 11.27 13.33 -10.02
C ALA A 65 11.01 12.18 -9.05
N MET A 66 11.42 10.96 -9.41
CA MET A 66 11.36 9.81 -8.49
C MET A 66 12.17 10.06 -7.21
N ALA A 67 13.39 10.58 -7.33
CA ALA A 67 14.25 10.85 -6.18
C ALA A 67 13.66 11.92 -5.25
N SER A 68 13.09 12.98 -5.81
CA SER A 68 12.35 14.03 -5.09
C SER A 68 11.17 13.45 -4.31
N VAL A 69 10.37 12.59 -4.94
CA VAL A 69 9.23 11.92 -4.28
C VAL A 69 9.68 10.98 -3.16
N LEU A 70 10.73 10.20 -3.40
CA LEU A 70 11.28 9.29 -2.39
C LEU A 70 11.79 10.06 -1.17
N SER A 71 12.45 11.21 -1.37
CA SER A 71 12.96 12.03 -0.27
C SER A 71 11.84 12.72 0.53
N GLN A 72 10.75 13.13 -0.14
CA GLN A 72 9.63 13.81 0.49
C GLN A 72 8.67 12.88 1.25
N PHE A 73 8.32 11.73 0.67
CA PHE A 73 7.20 10.91 1.17
C PHE A 73 7.61 9.55 1.76
N PHE A 74 8.85 9.12 1.56
CA PHE A 74 9.32 7.82 2.00
C PHE A 74 10.53 7.94 2.92
N VAL A 75 10.64 6.99 3.85
CA VAL A 75 11.79 6.87 4.76
C VAL A 75 12.54 5.59 4.43
N LYS A 76 13.82 5.71 4.06
CA LYS A 76 14.70 4.57 3.89
C LYS A 76 15.06 3.98 5.26
N LYS A 77 14.77 2.69 5.46
CA LYS A 77 15.15 1.91 6.64
C LYS A 77 15.85 0.63 6.19
N GLY A 78 17.18 0.64 6.22
CA GLY A 78 18.01 -0.42 5.64
C GLY A 78 17.76 -0.56 4.14
N GLU A 79 17.43 -1.78 3.72
CA GLU A 79 17.23 -2.16 2.31
C GLU A 79 15.85 -1.79 1.74
N TYR A 80 15.01 -1.07 2.49
CA TYR A 80 13.64 -0.76 2.07
C TYR A 80 13.22 0.69 2.35
N TYR A 81 12.38 1.22 1.47
CA TYR A 81 11.60 2.43 1.69
C TYR A 81 10.27 2.10 2.37
N HIS A 82 9.87 2.98 3.28
CA HIS A 82 8.64 2.90 4.06
C HIS A 82 7.81 4.17 3.95
N HIS A 83 6.49 4.02 3.91
CA HIS A 83 5.54 5.11 3.92
C HIS A 83 4.66 5.02 5.17
N GLU A 84 4.73 6.02 6.03
CA GLU A 84 4.12 5.95 7.37
C GLU A 84 2.59 5.84 7.33
N ARG A 85 1.92 6.80 6.68
CA ARG A 85 0.45 6.80 6.54
C ARG A 85 -0.08 5.51 5.91
N ILE A 86 0.53 5.05 4.82
CA ILE A 86 0.08 3.83 4.14
C ILE A 86 0.31 2.59 5.03
N ASN A 87 1.37 2.54 5.83
CA ASN A 87 1.55 1.45 6.80
C ASN A 87 0.42 1.39 7.83
N GLN A 88 -0.02 2.55 8.33
CA GLN A 88 -1.15 2.62 9.26
C GLN A 88 -2.43 2.07 8.62
N GLU A 89 -2.70 2.45 7.36
CA GLU A 89 -3.85 1.92 6.60
C GLU A 89 -3.75 0.41 6.37
N ILE A 90 -2.58 -0.09 5.95
CA ILE A 90 -2.36 -1.53 5.77
C ILE A 90 -2.58 -2.28 7.09
N LYS A 91 -2.11 -1.74 8.22
CA LYS A 91 -2.31 -2.33 9.56
C LYS A 91 -3.80 -2.37 9.92
N LYS A 92 -4.50 -1.24 9.81
CA LYS A 92 -5.94 -1.12 10.07
C LYS A 92 -6.75 -2.11 9.25
N GLN A 93 -6.43 -2.24 7.96
CA GLN A 93 -7.09 -3.21 7.09
C GLN A 93 -6.83 -4.66 7.49
N LYS A 94 -5.60 -5.00 7.90
CA LYS A 94 -5.25 -6.36 8.38
C LYS A 94 -6.04 -6.70 9.63
N GLU A 95 -6.15 -5.76 10.57
CA GLU A 95 -6.93 -5.92 11.80
C GLU A 95 -8.42 -6.10 11.52
N LEU A 96 -9.00 -5.27 10.64
CA LEU A 96 -10.40 -5.40 10.24
C LEU A 96 -10.67 -6.74 9.54
N SER A 97 -9.77 -7.18 8.65
CA SER A 97 -9.89 -8.47 7.98
C SER A 97 -9.84 -9.64 8.97
N LYS A 98 -8.93 -9.58 9.96
CA LYS A 98 -8.83 -10.59 11.02
C LYS A 98 -10.11 -10.65 11.85
N LYS A 99 -10.63 -9.50 12.32
CA LYS A 99 -11.88 -9.42 13.08
C LYS A 99 -13.05 -10.01 12.29
N ARG A 100 -13.18 -9.68 10.99
CA ARG A 100 -14.23 -10.23 10.12
C ARG A 100 -14.11 -11.75 9.95
N SER A 101 -12.90 -12.26 9.74
CA SER A 101 -12.64 -13.70 9.64
C SER A 101 -13.01 -14.44 10.93
N GLU A 102 -12.64 -13.90 12.09
CA GLU A 102 -12.98 -14.49 13.39
C GLU A 102 -14.49 -14.51 13.63
N SER A 103 -15.19 -13.41 13.34
CA SER A 103 -16.65 -13.35 13.41
C SER A 103 -17.32 -14.35 12.45
N GLY A 104 -16.83 -14.45 11.22
CA GLY A 104 -17.32 -15.43 10.23
C GLY A 104 -17.12 -16.87 10.71
N ARG A 105 -15.96 -17.19 11.29
CA ARG A 105 -15.68 -18.51 11.87
C ARG A 105 -16.62 -18.83 13.04
N LYS A 106 -16.86 -17.86 13.94
CA LYS A 106 -17.79 -18.02 15.07
C LYS A 106 -19.23 -18.26 14.56
N GLY A 107 -19.68 -17.48 13.59
CA GLY A 107 -21.00 -17.65 12.97
C GLY A 107 -21.16 -19.00 12.27
N GLY A 108 -20.15 -19.43 11.51
CA GLY A 108 -20.13 -20.74 10.86
C GLY A 108 -20.23 -21.91 11.86
N LYS A 109 -19.46 -21.86 12.95
CA LYS A 109 -19.53 -22.85 14.04
C LYS A 109 -20.90 -22.88 14.73
N ALA A 110 -21.48 -21.71 15.00
CA ALA A 110 -22.81 -21.65 15.61
C ALA A 110 -23.89 -22.25 14.70
N LYS A 111 -23.78 -22.02 13.38
CA LYS A 111 -24.68 -22.62 12.39
C LYS A 111 -24.53 -24.14 12.31
N SER A 112 -23.30 -24.66 12.29
CA SER A 112 -23.08 -26.11 12.24
C SER A 112 -23.58 -26.82 13.50
N LEU A 113 -23.39 -26.22 14.68
CA LEU A 113 -23.90 -26.78 15.94
C LEU A 113 -25.43 -26.83 15.98
N LYS A 114 -26.12 -25.81 15.45
CA LYS A 114 -27.59 -25.83 15.36
C LYS A 114 -28.10 -26.92 14.41
N VAL A 115 -27.44 -27.12 13.27
CA VAL A 115 -27.82 -28.14 12.28
C VAL A 115 -27.67 -29.54 12.85
N VAL A 116 -26.58 -29.82 13.60
CA VAL A 116 -26.37 -31.13 14.24
C VAL A 116 -27.32 -31.37 15.41
N ALA A 117 -27.71 -30.34 16.14
CA ALA A 117 -28.67 -30.47 17.25
C ALA A 117 -30.14 -30.64 16.78
N SER A 118 -30.44 -30.34 15.52
CA SER A 118 -31.78 -30.49 14.92
C SER A 118 -31.93 -31.73 14.03
N ALA A 119 -30.90 -32.57 13.96
CA ALA A 119 -30.86 -33.84 13.22
C ALA A 119 -30.81 -35.00 14.22
#